data_AF-A0A6A8C2E9-F1
#
_entry.id   AF-A0A6A8C2E9-F1
#
_cell.length_a   1.000
_cell.length_b   1.000
_cell.length_c   1.000
_cell.angle_alpha   90.00
_cell.angle_beta   90.00
_cell.angle_gamma   90.00
#
_symmetry.space_group_name_H-M   'P 1'
#
loop_
_entity.id
_entity.type
_entity.pdbx_description
1 polymer ?
#
loop_
_entity_poly.entity_id
_entity_poly.type
_entity_poly.pdbx_seq_one_letter_code
_entity_poly.pdbx_strand_id
1 'polypeptide(L)'
;MNMFVTPVLDAAVFTSLEVMNVDVLDGVVQFSLSIQNAEHIYIVASVKGIEKNDTFEYGEGLDYQDWKDVEYTMMTVDSTSRPHVDDFDYVDAIEGMPFALTSTQILKLNEYLEELARGEKITELKKDAA
;
A
#
# COMPACT_ATOMS: atom_id res chain seq x y z
N MET A 1 -27.94 1.24 32.23
CA MET A 1 -26.95 0.56 31.36
C MET A 1 -26.03 1.64 30.83
N ASN A 2 -24.79 1.71 31.32
CA ASN A 2 -23.80 2.64 30.81
C ASN A 2 -23.15 1.99 29.60
N MET A 3 -23.45 2.53 28.41
CA MET A 3 -22.70 2.23 27.20
C MET A 3 -21.32 2.86 27.38
N PHE A 4 -20.32 2.03 27.69
CA PHE A 4 -18.93 2.41 27.54
C PHE A 4 -18.69 2.59 26.04
N VAL A 5 -18.87 3.82 25.55
CA VAL A 5 -18.28 4.23 24.28
C VAL A 5 -16.79 4.29 24.56
N THR A 6 -16.04 3.28 24.13
CA THR A 6 -14.60 3.44 23.98
C THR A 6 -14.40 4.64 23.05
N PRO A 7 -13.75 5.72 23.51
CA PRO A 7 -13.35 6.76 22.57
C PRO A 7 -12.47 6.07 21.53
N VAL A 8 -12.85 6.18 20.26
CA VAL A 8 -11.89 6.00 19.18
C VAL A 8 -10.82 7.03 19.50
N LEU A 9 -9.68 6.60 20.05
CA LEU A 9 -8.53 7.48 20.16
C LEU A 9 -8.34 8.06 18.76
N ASP A 10 -8.37 9.39 18.63
CA ASP A 10 -7.99 10.09 17.42
C ASP A 10 -6.58 9.62 17.09
N ALA A 11 -6.48 8.58 16.24
CA ALA A 11 -5.20 8.09 15.78
C ALA A 11 -4.52 9.26 15.07
N ALA A 12 -3.20 9.39 15.24
CA ALA A 12 -2.45 10.41 14.53
C ALA A 12 -2.76 10.33 13.02
N VAL A 13 -2.81 11.47 12.35
CA VAL A 13 -3.03 11.53 10.89
C VAL A 13 -2.01 12.48 10.29
N PHE A 14 -1.15 11.97 9.42
CA PHE A 14 -0.09 12.75 8.78
C PHE A 14 -0.59 13.31 7.44
N THR A 15 -1.51 14.28 7.52
CA THR A 15 -2.24 14.79 6.34
C THR A 15 -1.38 15.55 5.33
N SER A 16 -0.24 16.09 5.76
CA SER A 16 0.68 16.85 4.92
C SER A 16 1.74 15.99 4.22
N LEU A 17 1.77 14.68 4.47
CA LEU A 17 2.76 13.77 3.90
C LEU A 17 2.13 12.88 2.81
N GLU A 18 2.93 12.54 1.82
CA GLU A 18 2.57 11.70 0.69
C GLU A 18 3.25 10.33 0.76
N VAL A 19 2.58 9.32 0.20
CA VAL A 19 3.08 7.94 0.11
C VAL A 19 4.23 7.87 -0.89
N MET A 20 5.33 7.25 -0.47
CA MET A 20 6.54 7.02 -1.25
C MET A 20 7.13 5.64 -0.89
N ASN A 21 7.99 5.09 -1.76
CA ASN A 21 8.79 3.87 -1.51
C ASN A 21 7.95 2.69 -0.98
N VAL A 22 6.98 2.24 -1.76
CA VAL A 22 6.08 1.14 -1.39
C VAL A 22 6.70 -0.20 -1.77
N ASP A 23 6.64 -1.16 -0.86
CA ASP A 23 7.05 -2.55 -1.09
C ASP A 23 6.17 -3.53 -0.29
N VAL A 24 6.22 -4.82 -0.63
CA VAL A 24 5.50 -5.89 0.06
C VAL A 24 6.46 -7.01 0.43
N LEU A 25 6.55 -7.31 1.72
CA LEU A 25 7.32 -8.44 2.23
C LEU A 25 6.42 -9.33 3.10
N ASP A 26 6.24 -10.59 2.70
CA ASP A 26 5.45 -11.59 3.42
C ASP A 26 4.03 -11.10 3.81
N GLY A 27 3.37 -10.37 2.90
CA GLY A 27 2.02 -9.81 3.10
C GLY A 27 1.98 -8.55 4.00
N VAL A 28 3.14 -8.03 4.41
CA VAL A 28 3.28 -6.75 5.08
C VAL A 28 3.61 -5.68 4.04
N VAL A 29 2.78 -4.64 3.97
CA VAL A 29 3.01 -3.46 3.14
C VAL A 29 3.93 -2.52 3.90
N GLN A 30 5.09 -2.24 3.33
CA GLN A 30 6.06 -1.29 3.82
C GLN A 30 6.02 -0.04 2.94
N PHE A 31 6.04 1.14 3.55
CA PHE A 31 6.01 2.40 2.82
C PHE A 31 6.62 3.52 3.65
N SER A 32 6.84 4.65 2.98
CA SER A 32 7.27 5.89 3.63
C SER A 32 6.27 7.01 3.39
N LEU A 33 6.21 7.95 4.32
CA LEU A 33 5.49 9.21 4.16
C LEU A 33 6.49 10.38 4.12
N SER A 34 6.41 11.19 3.06
CA SER A 34 7.27 12.36 2.89
C SER A 34 6.60 13.51 2.15
N ILE A 35 7.18 14.70 2.23
CA ILE A 35 6.79 15.84 1.40
C ILE A 35 7.39 15.63 0.01
N GLN A 36 6.58 15.81 -1.04
CA GLN A 36 7.04 15.67 -2.42
C GLN A 36 8.27 16.57 -2.70
N ASN A 37 9.33 16.00 -3.25
CA ASN A 37 10.62 16.66 -3.51
C ASN A 37 11.41 17.09 -2.26
N ALA A 38 11.07 16.62 -1.06
CA ALA A 38 11.94 16.76 0.09
C ALA A 38 13.06 15.72 0.05
N GLU A 39 14.27 16.11 0.49
CA GLU A 39 15.40 15.18 0.65
C GLU A 39 15.20 14.19 1.81
N HIS A 40 14.22 14.44 2.69
CA HIS A 40 14.06 13.72 3.96
C HIS A 40 12.85 12.80 3.93
N ILE A 41 12.98 11.60 4.49
CA ILE A 41 11.86 10.73 4.81
C ILE A 41 11.39 11.09 6.22
N TYR A 42 10.10 11.38 6.37
CA TYR A 42 9.56 11.83 7.65
C TYR A 42 9.06 10.64 8.47
N ILE A 43 8.51 9.62 7.82
CA ILE A 43 8.01 8.39 8.46
C ILE A 43 8.31 7.20 7.56
N VAL A 44 8.82 6.12 8.15
CA VAL A 44 8.77 4.76 7.61
C VAL A 44 7.70 4.02 8.39
N ALA A 45 6.86 3.28 7.68
CA ALA A 45 5.72 2.61 8.26
C ALA A 45 5.45 1.26 7.62
N SER A 46 4.83 0.39 8.42
CA SER A 46 4.38 -0.91 7.97
C SER A 46 2.96 -1.20 8.41
N VAL A 47 2.25 -1.98 7.60
CA VAL A 47 0.90 -2.45 7.90
C VAL A 47 0.66 -3.82 7.29
N LYS A 48 -0.10 -4.66 7.98
CA LYS A 48 -0.56 -5.91 7.39
C LYS A 48 -1.49 -5.61 6.21
N GLY A 49 -1.15 -6.12 5.03
CA GLY A 49 -1.96 -6.00 3.84
C GLY A 49 -3.23 -6.84 3.92
N ILE A 50 -4.24 -6.42 3.16
CA ILE A 50 -5.46 -7.16 2.90
C ILE A 50 -5.31 -7.78 1.52
N GLU A 51 -5.26 -9.11 1.48
CA GLU A 51 -5.17 -9.86 0.23
C GLU A 51 -6.44 -9.66 -0.61
N LYS A 52 -6.26 -9.37 -1.89
CA LYS A 52 -7.31 -9.22 -2.88
C LYS A 52 -6.90 -9.94 -4.16
N ASN A 53 -7.81 -10.73 -4.71
CA ASN A 53 -7.66 -11.26 -6.07
C ASN A 53 -8.28 -10.29 -7.08
N ASP A 54 -7.59 -10.10 -8.19
CA ASP A 54 -8.04 -9.25 -9.28
C ASP A 54 -7.63 -9.85 -10.63
N THR A 55 -8.11 -9.27 -11.72
CA THR A 55 -7.81 -9.71 -13.08
C THR A 55 -7.32 -8.58 -13.95
N PHE A 56 -6.44 -8.88 -14.90
CA PHE A 56 -6.10 -7.96 -15.98
C PHE A 56 -5.91 -8.70 -17.30
N GLU A 57 -6.20 -8.02 -18.41
CA GLU A 57 -5.93 -8.56 -19.74
C GLU A 57 -4.44 -8.51 -20.07
N TYR A 58 -3.90 -9.63 -20.58
CA TYR A 58 -2.51 -9.74 -20.98
C TYR A 58 -2.37 -10.48 -22.32
N GLY A 59 -1.52 -9.93 -23.20
CA GLY A 59 -1.05 -10.58 -24.42
C GLY A 59 0.23 -9.90 -24.94
N GLU A 60 1.09 -10.66 -25.61
CA GLU A 60 2.37 -10.18 -26.14
C GLU A 60 2.28 -9.64 -27.58
N GLY A 61 1.17 -9.92 -28.26
CA GLY A 61 0.92 -9.52 -29.65
C GLY A 61 0.07 -8.26 -29.79
N LEU A 62 0.06 -7.69 -30.99
CA LEU A 62 -0.79 -6.54 -31.36
C LEU A 62 -2.25 -6.94 -31.64
N ASP A 63 -2.55 -8.24 -31.73
CA ASP A 63 -3.92 -8.72 -31.86
C ASP A 63 -4.54 -8.87 -30.47
N TYR A 64 -5.34 -7.88 -30.08
CA TYR A 64 -6.05 -7.86 -28.80
C TYR A 64 -7.01 -9.04 -28.63
N GLN A 65 -7.41 -9.74 -29.70
CA GLN A 65 -8.28 -10.92 -29.61
C GLN A 65 -7.58 -12.15 -29.00
N ASP A 66 -6.24 -12.16 -28.98
CA ASP A 66 -5.45 -13.24 -28.38
C ASP A 66 -5.12 -12.96 -26.90
N TRP A 67 -5.48 -11.78 -26.40
CA TRP A 67 -5.25 -11.40 -25.01
C TRP A 67 -6.18 -12.20 -24.10
N LYS A 68 -5.69 -12.54 -22.91
CA LYS A 68 -6.43 -13.35 -21.94
C LYS A 68 -6.52 -12.64 -20.62
N ASP A 69 -7.62 -12.88 -19.92
CA ASP A 69 -7.75 -12.51 -18.52
C ASP A 69 -6.76 -13.35 -17.69
N VAL A 70 -5.88 -12.65 -17.00
CA VAL A 70 -4.92 -13.22 -16.06
C VAL A 70 -5.36 -12.85 -14.66
N GLU A 71 -5.56 -13.87 -13.83
CA GLU A 71 -5.76 -13.71 -12.39
C GLU A 71 -4.42 -13.42 -11.69
N TYR A 72 -4.46 -12.50 -10.74
CA TYR A 72 -3.34 -12.20 -9.87
C TYR A 72 -3.83 -11.82 -8.48
N THR A 73 -2.95 -11.96 -7.50
CA THR A 73 -3.20 -11.59 -6.11
C THR A 73 -2.40 -10.34 -5.80
N MET A 74 -3.03 -9.37 -5.15
CA MET A 74 -2.40 -8.13 -4.70
C MET A 74 -2.67 -7.90 -3.21
N MET A 75 -1.82 -7.09 -2.58
CA MET A 75 -2.11 -6.52 -1.26
C MET A 75 -2.84 -5.21 -1.41
N THR A 76 -3.73 -4.91 -0.46
CA THR A 76 -4.46 -3.65 -0.38
C THR A 76 -4.51 -3.14 1.05
N VAL A 77 -4.81 -1.86 1.19
CA VAL A 77 -5.10 -1.21 2.47
C VAL A 77 -6.43 -0.46 2.38
N ASP A 78 -7.08 -0.25 3.52
CA ASP A 78 -8.33 0.51 3.60
C ASP A 78 -8.35 1.46 4.80
N SER A 79 -9.51 2.09 5.05
CA SER A 79 -9.67 3.05 6.16
C SER A 79 -9.63 2.41 7.55
N THR A 80 -9.68 1.08 7.63
CA THR A 80 -9.54 0.30 8.86
C THR A 80 -8.10 -0.14 9.12
N SER A 81 -7.25 -0.14 8.08
CA SER A 81 -5.81 -0.36 8.21
C SER A 81 -5.20 0.64 9.20
N ARG A 82 -4.35 0.15 10.10
CA ARG A 82 -3.62 0.94 11.09
C ARG A 82 -2.14 0.65 10.95
N PRO A 83 -1.43 1.36 10.06
CA PRO A 83 0.01 1.26 10.00
C PRO A 83 0.64 1.72 11.31
N HIS A 84 1.82 1.17 11.59
CA HIS A 84 2.66 1.56 12.71
C HIS A 84 3.88 2.29 12.18
N VAL A 85 4.37 3.28 12.95
CA VAL A 85 5.63 3.96 12.68
C VAL A 85 6.78 3.00 12.99
N ASP A 86 7.60 2.67 11.99
CA ASP A 86 8.83 1.88 12.17
C ASP A 86 10.05 2.78 12.38
N ASP A 87 10.06 3.95 11.74
CA ASP A 87 11.09 4.98 11.91
C ASP A 87 10.50 6.37 11.62
N PHE A 88 11.06 7.43 12.19
CA PHE A 88 10.57 8.79 12.01
C PHE A 88 11.67 9.85 12.18
N ASP A 89 11.52 10.95 11.44
CA ASP A 89 12.38 12.12 11.57
C ASP A 89 11.58 13.41 11.34
N TYR A 90 11.97 14.49 12.03
CA TYR A 90 11.38 15.84 11.93
C TYR A 90 9.86 15.97 12.20
N VAL A 91 9.22 14.92 12.71
CA VAL A 91 7.79 14.90 13.09
C VAL A 91 7.61 14.48 14.54
N ASP A 92 6.48 14.86 15.13
CA ASP A 92 6.05 14.37 16.44
C ASP A 92 5.42 12.98 16.28
N ALA A 93 6.28 11.96 16.27
CA ALA A 93 5.92 10.56 16.20
C ALA A 93 6.75 9.73 17.18
N ILE A 94 6.34 8.49 17.41
CA ILE A 94 7.05 7.53 18.25
C ILE A 94 7.02 6.19 17.53
N GLU A 95 8.11 5.44 17.57
CA GLU A 95 8.18 4.06 17.06
C GLU A 95 7.06 3.20 17.66
N GLY A 96 6.42 2.39 16.82
CA GLY A 96 5.26 1.56 17.13
C GLY A 96 3.92 2.29 17.18
N MET A 97 3.91 3.63 17.09
CA MET A 97 2.66 4.41 17.15
C MET A 97 1.74 4.05 15.96
N PRO A 98 0.50 3.60 16.22
CA PRO A 98 -0.48 3.42 15.16
C PRO A 98 -1.00 4.77 14.68
N PHE A 99 -1.21 4.91 13.37
CA PHE A 99 -1.81 6.10 12.78
C PHE A 99 -2.88 5.74 11.75
N ALA A 100 -3.72 6.71 11.38
CA ALA A 100 -4.70 6.54 10.32
C ALA A 100 -4.19 7.14 9.01
N LEU A 101 -4.47 6.44 7.92
CA LEU A 101 -4.20 6.92 6.57
C LEU A 101 -5.32 7.86 6.10
N THR A 102 -4.95 8.89 5.35
CA THR A 102 -5.93 9.69 4.61
C THR A 102 -6.45 8.91 3.40
N SER A 103 -7.64 9.29 2.89
CA SER A 103 -8.19 8.66 1.68
C SER A 103 -7.24 8.76 0.48
N THR A 104 -6.50 9.87 0.35
CA THR A 104 -5.50 10.05 -0.70
C THR A 104 -4.30 9.13 -0.53
N GLN A 105 -3.83 8.92 0.71
CA GLN A 105 -2.75 7.97 0.99
C GLN A 105 -3.20 6.54 0.71
N ILE A 106 -4.42 6.16 1.08
CA ILE A 106 -5.00 4.84 0.78
C ILE A 106 -5.05 4.62 -0.74
N LEU A 107 -5.55 5.60 -1.49
CA LEU A 107 -5.62 5.52 -2.95
C LEU A 107 -4.23 5.30 -3.56
N LYS A 108 -3.27 6.17 -3.23
CA LYS A 108 -1.89 6.08 -3.74
C LYS A 108 -1.20 4.76 -3.36
N LEU A 109 -1.36 4.30 -2.11
CA LEU A 109 -0.82 3.01 -1.69
C LEU A 109 -1.38 1.87 -2.55
N ASN A 110 -2.69 1.82 -2.74
CA ASN A 110 -3.32 0.75 -3.51
C ASN A 110 -2.93 0.80 -5.00
N GLU A 111 -2.75 2.00 -5.59
CA GLU A 111 -2.23 2.15 -6.95
C GLU A 111 -0.82 1.54 -7.07
N TYR A 112 0.09 1.86 -6.15
CA TYR A 112 1.44 1.28 -6.14
C TYR A 112 1.42 -0.25 -5.94
N LEU A 113 0.59 -0.75 -5.03
CA LEU A 113 0.46 -2.18 -4.76
C LEU A 113 -0.09 -2.94 -5.97
N GLU A 114 -1.03 -2.34 -6.72
CA GLU A 114 -1.52 -2.90 -7.98
C GLU A 114 -0.40 -2.99 -9.03
N GLU A 115 0.35 -1.89 -9.22
CA GLU A 115 1.46 -1.85 -10.18
C GLU A 115 2.54 -2.89 -9.88
N LEU A 116 2.92 -3.04 -8.60
CA LEU A 116 3.88 -4.05 -8.16
C LEU A 116 3.37 -5.46 -8.47
N ALA A 117 2.16 -5.81 -8.02
CA ALA A 117 1.61 -7.15 -8.21
C ALA A 117 1.41 -7.50 -9.70
N ARG A 118 0.96 -6.54 -10.52
CA ARG A 118 0.85 -6.74 -11.97
C ARG A 118 2.22 -6.90 -12.62
N GLY A 119 3.20 -6.09 -12.23
CA GLY A 119 4.58 -6.19 -12.73
C GLY A 119 5.24 -7.53 -12.43
N GLU A 120 5.04 -8.05 -11.21
CA GLU A 120 5.48 -9.39 -10.81
C GLU A 120 4.79 -10.47 -11.65
N LYS A 121 3.46 -10.40 -11.82
CA LYS A 121 2.73 -11.38 -12.61
C LYS A 121 3.16 -11.38 -14.08
N ILE A 122 3.35 -10.21 -14.69
CA ILE A 122 3.86 -10.11 -16.05
C ILE A 122 5.26 -10.73 -16.16
N THR A 123 6.11 -10.54 -15.15
CA THR A 123 7.46 -11.13 -15.11
C THR A 123 7.41 -12.65 -15.01
N GLU A 124 6.49 -13.20 -14.22
CA GLU A 124 6.21 -14.64 -14.13
C GLU A 124 5.78 -15.20 -15.49
N LEU A 125 4.77 -14.60 -16.13
CA LEU A 125 4.25 -15.04 -17.42
C LEU A 125 5.32 -15.07 -18.52
N LYS A 126 6.21 -14.08 -18.54
CA LYS A 126 7.33 -14.02 -19.49
C LYS A 126 8.38 -15.10 -19.26
N LYS A 127 8.59 -15.52 -18.00
CA LYS A 127 9.52 -16.62 -17.68
C LYS A 127 8.95 -17.96 -18.11
N ASP A 128 7.65 -18.16 -17.93
CA ASP A 128 6.97 -19.41 -18.30
C ASP A 128 6.85 -19.59 -19.83
N ALA A 129 6.92 -18.49 -20.59
CA ALA A 129 6.89 -18.50 -22.05
C ALA A 129 8.26 -18.75 -22.73
N ALA A 130 9.37 -18.66 -21.98
CA ALA A 130 10.74 -18.78 -22.49
C ALA A 130 11.32 -20.21 -22.39
#